data_AF-A0A271J3I8-F1
#
_entry.id   AF-A0A271J3I8-F1
#
_cell.length_a   1.000
_cell.length_b   1.000
_cell.length_c   1.000
_cell.angle_alpha   90.00
_cell.angle_beta   90.00
_cell.angle_gamma   90.00
#
_symmetry.space_group_name_H-M   'P 1'
#
loop_
_entity.id
_entity.type
_entity.pdbx_description
1 polymer ?
#
loop_
_entity_poly.entity_id
_entity_poly.type
_entity_poly.pdbx_seq_one_letter_code
_entity_poly.pdbx_strand_id
1 'polypeptide(L)'
;MPFRPLLALLVLVLAGCELSGDAPVDAPSSPTARSVSDARSEPSGGSTEAGGLDLVLPTENGALFNDAPDKFYMGLNMTVDSLRPEKWEGGQYGFVRDPVPTIFGQRTFRRVHEGVDIAPVGRDAQGEPIDTVFAIDRGRVAYANMSAGASSYGKYVVVEHEWSGSPIYSLYAHLSEVFVSEGEAVAQGAQLGKMGYTGRGLGRARAHTHLEIAFMVNEHEPLWFAAYFGSNDLHGRFFGTNLAGVPPAELYLALRENPGLTFPEYVRSLDEGYVVDLPGGKPLDLLERYPWLGEEAAAANPADVPAWRIAFTQEGAPIRVEVGPEPVDRPTVEGVSLGIWLTDGSTNRMLQRRGISYEPARRGYSYFALYATTAEGAPRW
;
A
#
# COMPACT_ATOMS: atom_id res chain seq x y z
N MET A 1 23.86 -11.71 -53.35
CA MET A 1 25.24 -11.58 -52.82
C MET A 1 25.89 -10.38 -53.50
N PRO A 2 26.50 -9.45 -52.75
CA PRO A 2 25.82 -8.17 -52.54
C PRO A 2 26.46 -6.98 -53.27
N PHE A 3 25.57 -6.13 -53.76
CA PHE A 3 25.78 -4.72 -54.08
C PHE A 3 25.59 -3.87 -52.81
N ARG A 4 26.47 -2.90 -52.58
CA ARG A 4 26.26 -1.77 -51.65
C ARG A 4 25.89 -0.53 -52.48
N PRO A 5 24.99 0.33 -51.99
CA PRO A 5 25.46 1.68 -51.66
C PRO A 5 24.80 2.36 -50.44
N LEU A 6 25.57 3.31 -49.92
CA LEU A 6 25.26 4.54 -49.18
C LEU A 6 24.20 4.53 -48.07
N LEU A 7 24.71 4.65 -46.83
CA LEU A 7 24.03 5.27 -45.69
C LEU A 7 24.55 6.71 -45.58
N ALA A 8 23.64 7.69 -45.55
CA ALA A 8 23.94 9.08 -45.23
C ALA A 8 23.31 9.43 -43.87
N LEU A 9 24.17 9.89 -42.94
CA LEU A 9 24.07 11.09 -42.09
C LEU A 9 22.73 11.36 -41.34
N LEU A 10 22.68 11.74 -40.06
CA LEU A 10 23.47 12.78 -39.41
C LEU A 10 23.11 12.91 -37.89
N VAL A 11 24.17 13.06 -37.09
CA VAL A 11 24.35 13.83 -35.82
C VAL A 11 23.76 13.35 -34.49
N LEU A 12 24.68 12.78 -33.70
CA LEU A 12 24.80 12.94 -32.25
C LEU A 12 25.68 14.19 -32.00
N VAL A 13 25.28 15.11 -31.12
CA VAL A 13 26.18 16.13 -30.55
C VAL A 13 26.59 15.66 -29.16
N LEU A 14 27.88 15.39 -29.00
CA LEU A 14 28.58 15.35 -27.71
C LEU A 14 29.32 16.67 -27.54
N ALA A 15 29.19 17.29 -26.38
CA ALA A 15 30.18 18.22 -25.85
C ALA A 15 30.22 18.03 -24.33
N GLY A 16 31.31 17.44 -23.86
CA GLY A 16 31.80 17.64 -22.50
C GLY A 16 32.84 18.76 -22.51
N CYS A 17 32.94 19.49 -21.40
CA CYS A 17 34.18 20.09 -20.93
C CYS A 17 34.06 20.38 -19.43
N GLU A 18 35.21 20.27 -18.78
CA GLU A 18 35.45 20.00 -17.36
C GLU A 18 35.38 21.22 -16.42
N LEU A 19 35.08 20.89 -15.15
CA LEU A 19 35.63 21.37 -13.87
C LEU A 19 36.28 22.76 -13.77
N SER A 20 35.76 23.57 -12.84
CA SER A 20 36.60 24.34 -11.91
C SER A 20 35.83 24.74 -10.63
N GLY A 21 36.50 24.58 -9.48
CA GLY A 21 36.43 25.53 -8.34
C GLY A 21 35.50 25.22 -7.17
N ASP A 22 36.08 24.72 -6.08
CA ASP A 22 35.52 24.62 -4.73
C ASP A 22 35.06 25.96 -4.12
N ALA A 23 33.98 25.92 -3.31
CA ALA A 23 33.93 26.52 -1.97
C ALA A 23 32.67 26.01 -1.21
N PRO A 24 32.76 25.77 0.12
CA PRO A 24 31.73 25.07 0.88
C PRO A 24 30.61 26.02 1.35
N VAL A 25 29.40 25.51 1.48
CA VAL A 25 28.29 26.21 2.16
C VAL A 25 27.74 25.31 3.26
N ASP A 26 27.65 25.91 4.44
CA ASP A 26 27.52 25.32 5.76
C ASP A 26 26.30 24.41 5.95
N ALA A 27 26.53 23.29 6.64
CA ALA A 27 25.49 22.45 7.22
C ALA A 27 24.92 23.13 8.48
N PRO A 28 23.59 23.24 8.65
CA PRO A 28 23.02 23.70 9.90
C PRO A 28 23.20 22.65 11.00
N SER A 29 23.75 23.14 12.12
CA SER A 29 24.03 22.45 13.36
C SER A 29 22.82 21.70 13.95
N SER A 30 23.05 20.44 14.31
CA SER A 30 22.17 19.60 15.13
C SER A 30 21.88 20.26 16.49
N PRO A 31 20.61 20.34 16.94
CA PRO A 31 20.33 20.69 18.32
C PRO A 31 20.58 19.48 19.22
N THR A 32 21.40 19.76 20.24
CA THR A 32 21.79 18.89 21.35
C THR A 32 20.62 18.20 22.03
N ALA A 33 20.76 16.89 22.26
CA ALA A 33 19.90 16.08 23.11
C ALA A 33 19.81 16.69 24.53
N ARG A 34 18.60 17.06 24.95
CA ARG A 34 18.27 17.27 26.36
C ARG A 34 17.62 16.00 26.89
N SER A 35 18.18 15.49 27.97
CA SER A 35 17.64 14.42 28.81
C SER A 35 16.24 14.78 29.29
N VAL A 36 15.24 13.98 28.92
CA VAL A 36 13.92 14.00 29.56
C VAL A 36 13.92 12.86 30.57
N SER A 37 13.98 13.25 31.84
CA SER A 37 13.77 12.39 33.00
C SER A 37 12.30 12.00 33.12
N ASP A 38 12.08 10.71 33.38
CA ASP A 38 10.94 10.05 34.01
C ASP A 38 9.69 10.90 34.29
N ALA A 39 8.67 10.71 33.47
CA ALA A 39 7.29 10.95 33.86
C ALA A 39 6.49 9.67 33.60
N ARG A 40 6.24 8.91 34.67
CA ARG A 40 5.26 7.83 34.71
C ARG A 40 3.89 8.39 34.31
N SER A 41 3.37 7.95 33.17
CA SER A 41 1.94 8.03 32.87
C SER A 41 1.27 6.74 33.38
N GLU A 42 0.36 6.89 34.33
CA GLU A 42 -0.55 5.83 34.77
C GLU A 42 -1.46 5.36 33.61
N PRO A 43 -1.91 4.10 33.60
CA PRO A 43 -2.67 3.56 32.49
C PRO A 43 -4.11 4.13 32.53
N SER A 44 -4.45 4.95 31.55
CA SER A 44 -5.85 5.30 31.30
C SER A 44 -6.57 4.06 30.78
N GLY A 45 -7.61 3.66 31.54
CA GLY A 45 -8.43 2.46 31.38
C GLY A 45 -8.62 1.98 29.95
N GLY A 46 -8.27 0.70 29.75
CA GLY A 46 -8.71 -0.07 28.60
C GLY A 46 -10.22 -0.10 28.55
N SER A 47 -10.79 0.51 27.51
CA SER A 47 -12.10 0.12 27.02
C SER A 47 -11.89 -1.17 26.22
N THR A 48 -12.08 -2.31 26.87
CA THR A 48 -12.49 -3.54 26.18
C THR A 48 -13.82 -3.25 25.49
N GLU A 49 -13.79 -2.79 24.24
CA GLU A 49 -14.98 -2.78 23.39
C GLU A 49 -14.93 -3.96 22.45
N ALA A 50 -15.68 -4.99 22.83
CA ALA A 50 -16.39 -5.81 21.85
C ALA A 50 -17.45 -4.90 21.19
N GLY A 51 -17.04 -4.16 20.16
CA GLY A 51 -17.88 -3.18 19.45
C GLY A 51 -17.38 -3.04 18.02
N GLY A 52 -18.29 -3.06 17.04
CA GLY A 52 -17.98 -3.02 15.61
C GLY A 52 -17.19 -1.78 15.18
N LEU A 53 -16.72 -1.79 13.94
CA LEU A 53 -15.91 -0.70 13.40
C LEU A 53 -16.80 0.47 12.96
N ASP A 54 -16.71 1.63 13.62
CA ASP A 54 -17.44 2.85 13.24
C ASP A 54 -16.47 3.79 12.52
N LEU A 55 -16.52 3.86 11.18
CA LEU A 55 -15.62 4.69 10.37
C LEU A 55 -16.35 5.89 9.76
N VAL A 56 -15.69 7.05 9.72
CA VAL A 56 -16.13 8.20 8.94
C VAL A 56 -15.37 8.30 7.62
N LEU A 57 -16.00 8.87 6.60
CA LEU A 57 -15.32 9.14 5.33
C LEU A 57 -14.17 10.16 5.52
N PRO A 58 -13.06 10.01 4.78
CA PRO A 58 -11.88 10.87 4.93
C PRO A 58 -12.04 12.25 4.27
N THR A 59 -13.16 12.52 3.59
CA THR A 59 -13.49 13.80 2.95
C THR A 59 -14.99 14.04 3.03
N GLU A 60 -15.46 15.22 2.63
CA GLU A 60 -16.89 15.50 2.53
C GLU A 60 -17.61 14.73 1.39
N ASN A 61 -16.88 13.97 0.56
CA ASN A 61 -17.46 13.23 -0.56
C ASN A 61 -18.22 11.97 -0.11
N GLY A 62 -19.50 12.14 0.21
CA GLY A 62 -20.43 11.06 0.56
C GLY A 62 -21.00 10.24 -0.61
N ALA A 63 -20.54 10.44 -1.85
CA ALA A 63 -21.20 9.86 -3.03
C ALA A 63 -21.22 8.33 -3.06
N LEU A 64 -20.28 7.66 -2.36
CA LEU A 64 -20.22 6.20 -2.22
C LEU A 64 -21.54 5.59 -1.75
N PHE A 65 -22.30 6.35 -0.97
CA PHE A 65 -23.50 5.91 -0.26
C PHE A 65 -24.82 6.30 -0.94
N ASN A 66 -24.75 6.92 -2.11
CA ASN A 66 -25.88 7.57 -2.78
C ASN A 66 -26.12 6.96 -4.17
N ASP A 67 -27.11 7.48 -4.91
CA ASP A 67 -27.49 7.00 -6.25
C ASP A 67 -26.46 7.31 -7.36
N ALA A 68 -25.29 7.87 -7.01
CA ALA A 68 -24.22 8.23 -7.96
C ALA A 68 -22.83 7.88 -7.39
N PRO A 69 -22.55 6.60 -7.09
CA PRO A 69 -21.29 6.17 -6.47
C PRO A 69 -20.07 6.41 -7.37
N ASP A 70 -20.25 6.55 -8.68
CA ASP A 70 -19.19 6.94 -9.63
C ASP A 70 -18.56 8.30 -9.29
N LYS A 71 -19.30 9.20 -8.62
CA LYS A 71 -18.80 10.52 -8.18
C LYS A 71 -17.90 10.46 -6.96
N PHE A 72 -17.85 9.32 -6.28
CA PHE A 72 -16.89 9.11 -5.20
C PHE A 72 -15.47 9.01 -5.73
N TYR A 73 -15.30 8.36 -6.88
CA TYR A 73 -14.00 7.98 -7.41
C TYR A 73 -13.40 9.04 -8.34
N MET A 74 -12.14 9.39 -8.12
CA MET A 74 -11.38 10.20 -9.06
C MET A 74 -10.88 9.33 -10.20
N GLY A 75 -11.53 9.45 -11.35
CA GLY A 75 -11.17 8.69 -12.54
C GLY A 75 -9.82 9.06 -13.19
N LEU A 76 -9.36 8.22 -14.10
CA LEU A 76 -8.13 8.44 -14.87
C LEU A 76 -8.31 9.51 -15.96
N ASN A 77 -7.29 10.35 -16.15
CA ASN A 77 -7.18 11.24 -17.31
C ASN A 77 -5.95 10.87 -18.15
N MET A 78 -6.21 10.55 -19.43
CA MET A 78 -5.34 10.59 -20.61
C MET A 78 -4.89 9.26 -21.28
N THR A 79 -4.93 9.37 -22.62
CA THR A 79 -4.43 8.54 -23.73
C THR A 79 -5.28 7.35 -24.21
N VAL A 80 -5.97 7.62 -25.33
CA VAL A 80 -6.62 6.72 -26.31
C VAL A 80 -7.80 5.87 -25.81
N ASP A 81 -7.77 5.33 -24.59
CA ASP A 81 -8.92 4.65 -23.97
C ASP A 81 -9.95 5.62 -23.35
N SER A 82 -9.72 6.93 -23.52
CA SER A 82 -10.32 8.03 -22.77
C SER A 82 -11.66 8.56 -23.31
N LEU A 83 -12.35 7.83 -24.18
CA LEU A 83 -13.73 8.14 -24.62
C LEU A 83 -14.80 7.31 -23.88
N ARG A 84 -14.38 6.50 -22.90
CA ARG A 84 -15.27 5.56 -22.21
C ARG A 84 -16.02 6.22 -21.04
N PRO A 85 -17.29 5.82 -20.78
CA PRO A 85 -18.05 6.28 -19.61
C PRO A 85 -17.43 5.91 -18.26
N GLU A 86 -16.67 4.82 -18.17
CA GLU A 86 -16.29 4.16 -16.91
C GLU A 86 -14.93 4.61 -16.33
N LYS A 87 -14.48 5.84 -16.63
CA LYS A 87 -13.16 6.35 -16.18
C LYS A 87 -12.95 6.31 -14.66
N TRP A 88 -14.06 6.40 -13.92
CA TRP A 88 -14.10 6.41 -12.46
C TRP A 88 -13.61 5.10 -11.86
N GLU A 89 -13.72 3.96 -12.57
CA GLU A 89 -13.22 2.65 -12.13
C GLU A 89 -11.73 2.68 -11.79
N GLY A 90 -10.97 3.51 -12.52
CA GLY A 90 -9.55 3.68 -12.23
C GLY A 90 -9.28 4.20 -10.81
N GLY A 91 -10.22 4.91 -10.18
CA GLY A 91 -10.08 5.36 -8.79
C GLY A 91 -10.38 4.28 -7.75
N GLN A 92 -10.87 3.11 -8.14
CA GLN A 92 -11.19 2.01 -7.22
C GLN A 92 -9.93 1.26 -6.78
N TYR A 93 -10.05 0.46 -5.71
CA TYR A 93 -9.02 -0.49 -5.31
C TYR A 93 -8.86 -1.62 -6.34
N GLY A 94 -7.66 -2.19 -6.43
CA GLY A 94 -7.40 -3.41 -7.18
C GLY A 94 -6.87 -3.19 -8.59
N PHE A 95 -7.05 -4.19 -9.46
CA PHE A 95 -6.54 -4.17 -10.83
C PHE A 95 -7.38 -3.29 -11.74
N VAL A 96 -7.19 -1.97 -11.63
CA VAL A 96 -7.95 -0.95 -12.38
C VAL A 96 -7.05 0.02 -13.16
N ARG A 97 -5.74 -0.24 -13.19
CA ARG A 97 -4.72 0.60 -13.85
C ARG A 97 -4.00 -0.14 -14.99
N ASP A 98 -3.55 0.63 -15.98
CA ASP A 98 -2.81 0.14 -17.15
C ASP A 98 -3.54 -1.00 -17.91
N PRO A 99 -4.71 -0.71 -18.51
CA PRO A 99 -5.49 -1.72 -19.24
C PRO A 99 -4.71 -2.27 -20.44
N VAL A 100 -4.82 -3.57 -20.66
CA VAL A 100 -4.26 -4.29 -21.80
C VAL A 100 -5.34 -5.14 -22.46
N PRO A 101 -5.43 -5.14 -23.79
CA PRO A 101 -6.34 -6.05 -24.49
C PRO A 101 -5.94 -7.51 -24.27
N THR A 102 -6.91 -8.37 -24.02
CA THR A 102 -6.74 -9.83 -24.00
C THR A 102 -7.37 -10.47 -25.23
N ILE A 103 -7.17 -11.77 -25.39
CA ILE A 103 -7.83 -12.57 -26.42
C ILE A 103 -9.36 -12.46 -26.20
N PHE A 104 -10.13 -12.35 -27.29
CA PHE A 104 -11.59 -12.13 -27.26
C PHE A 104 -12.07 -10.74 -26.80
N GLY A 105 -11.17 -9.75 -26.71
CA GLY A 105 -11.58 -8.35 -26.48
C GLY A 105 -11.92 -8.02 -25.02
N GLN A 106 -11.73 -8.96 -24.09
CA GLN A 106 -11.72 -8.68 -22.65
C GLN A 106 -10.49 -7.82 -22.29
N ARG A 107 -10.55 -7.10 -21.17
CA ARG A 107 -9.42 -6.30 -20.68
C ARG A 107 -8.86 -6.94 -19.43
N THR A 108 -7.54 -6.92 -19.30
CA THR A 108 -6.84 -7.16 -18.04
C THR A 108 -6.10 -5.89 -17.66
N PHE A 109 -5.85 -5.69 -16.37
CA PHE A 109 -5.15 -4.52 -15.85
C PHE A 109 -3.84 -4.98 -15.23
N ARG A 110 -2.75 -4.27 -15.51
CA ARG A 110 -1.40 -4.72 -15.12
C ARG A 110 -0.91 -4.13 -13.81
N ARG A 111 -1.59 -3.12 -13.29
CA ARG A 111 -1.17 -2.42 -12.08
C ARG A 111 -2.32 -2.42 -11.08
N VAL A 112 -1.99 -2.81 -9.85
CA VAL A 112 -2.84 -2.64 -8.68
C VAL A 112 -2.91 -1.17 -8.32
N HIS A 113 -4.07 -0.76 -7.85
CA HIS A 113 -4.28 0.43 -7.08
C HIS A 113 -4.50 0.01 -5.62
N GLU A 114 -3.54 0.31 -4.76
CA GLU A 114 -3.47 -0.19 -3.38
C GLU A 114 -4.47 0.49 -2.41
N GLY A 115 -5.25 1.44 -2.91
CA GLY A 115 -6.24 2.20 -2.16
C GLY A 115 -7.39 2.69 -3.03
N VAL A 116 -8.06 3.75 -2.59
CA VAL A 116 -9.15 4.42 -3.31
C VAL A 116 -8.81 5.89 -3.54
N ASP A 117 -9.04 6.38 -4.76
CA ASP A 117 -8.86 7.79 -5.11
C ASP A 117 -10.21 8.49 -4.96
N ILE A 118 -10.34 9.35 -3.96
CA ILE A 118 -11.60 10.03 -3.63
C ILE A 118 -11.62 11.41 -4.26
N ALA A 119 -12.61 11.65 -5.13
CA ALA A 119 -12.76 12.90 -5.87
C ALA A 119 -13.14 14.08 -4.96
N PRO A 120 -12.72 15.31 -5.32
CA PRO A 120 -13.17 16.51 -4.61
C PRO A 120 -14.65 16.79 -4.84
N VAL A 121 -15.35 17.26 -3.80
CA VAL A 121 -16.70 17.82 -3.93
C VAL A 121 -16.70 19.29 -4.31
N GLY A 122 -15.58 20.00 -4.08
CA GLY A 122 -15.48 21.43 -4.30
C GLY A 122 -14.19 21.84 -4.99
N ARG A 123 -14.27 22.88 -5.83
CA ARG A 123 -13.10 23.57 -6.36
C ARG A 123 -13.31 25.08 -6.31
N ASP A 124 -12.23 25.83 -6.09
CA ASP A 124 -12.26 27.29 -6.15
C ASP A 124 -12.31 27.81 -7.59
N ALA A 125 -12.29 29.14 -7.76
CA ALA A 125 -12.33 29.79 -9.07
C ALA A 125 -11.11 29.49 -9.96
N GLN A 126 -10.00 29.07 -9.36
CA GLN A 126 -8.78 28.65 -10.06
C GLN A 126 -8.80 27.15 -10.38
N GLY A 127 -9.80 26.42 -9.88
CA GLY A 127 -9.95 24.98 -10.05
C GLY A 127 -9.17 24.15 -9.03
N GLU A 128 -8.67 24.76 -7.96
CA GLU A 128 -7.97 24.06 -6.88
C GLU A 128 -8.98 23.34 -5.97
N PRO A 129 -8.67 22.10 -5.50
CA PRO A 129 -9.51 21.41 -4.54
C PRO A 129 -9.55 22.19 -3.22
N ILE A 130 -10.72 22.24 -2.59
CA ILE A 130 -10.90 22.93 -1.29
C ILE A 130 -11.24 21.97 -0.14
N ASP A 131 -11.41 20.69 -0.46
CA ASP A 131 -11.76 19.61 0.46
C ASP A 131 -10.72 19.45 1.57
N THR A 132 -11.23 19.27 2.79
CA THR A 132 -10.41 18.91 3.95
C THR A 132 -10.30 17.40 4.04
N VAL A 133 -9.15 16.90 4.50
CA VAL A 133 -8.92 15.47 4.71
C VAL A 133 -8.97 15.17 6.19
N PHE A 134 -9.76 14.16 6.56
CA PHE A 134 -10.06 13.80 7.94
C PHE A 134 -9.57 12.38 8.27
N ALA A 135 -9.23 12.17 9.55
CA ALA A 135 -8.96 10.83 10.08
C ALA A 135 -10.25 9.98 10.07
N ILE A 136 -10.18 8.77 9.54
CA ILE A 136 -11.35 7.87 9.40
C ILE A 136 -11.79 7.28 10.74
N ASP A 137 -10.86 7.22 11.69
CA ASP A 137 -11.05 6.78 13.06
C ASP A 137 -9.97 7.44 13.94
N ARG A 138 -10.13 7.35 15.27
CA ARG A 138 -9.12 7.75 16.24
C ARG A 138 -7.83 6.96 16.06
N GLY A 139 -6.70 7.56 16.40
CA GLY A 139 -5.42 6.90 16.27
C GLY A 139 -4.25 7.80 16.63
N ARG A 140 -3.05 7.37 16.22
CA ARG A 140 -1.82 8.14 16.34
C ARG A 140 -1.20 8.32 14.96
N VAL A 141 -0.75 9.54 14.65
CA VAL A 141 0.00 9.79 13.42
C VAL A 141 1.32 9.03 13.50
N ALA A 142 1.44 7.97 12.72
CA ALA A 142 2.60 7.10 12.70
C ALA A 142 3.71 7.68 11.82
N TYR A 143 3.33 8.45 10.79
CA TYR A 143 4.26 9.04 9.83
C TYR A 143 3.64 10.24 9.10
N ALA A 144 4.46 11.25 8.76
CA ALA A 144 4.03 12.39 7.96
C ALA A 144 5.12 12.87 6.99
N ASN A 145 4.92 12.64 5.68
CA ASN A 145 5.80 13.22 4.67
C ASN A 145 5.29 14.60 4.24
N MET A 146 6.09 15.63 4.52
CA MET A 146 5.83 17.01 4.11
C MET A 146 6.35 17.34 2.70
N SER A 147 7.17 16.46 2.10
CA SER A 147 7.81 16.71 0.81
C SER A 147 6.96 16.23 -0.36
N ALA A 148 6.54 17.17 -1.21
CA ALA A 148 5.69 16.90 -2.37
C ALA A 148 6.34 15.98 -3.44
N GLY A 149 7.67 15.85 -3.43
CA GLY A 149 8.43 15.11 -4.44
C GLY A 149 9.25 13.93 -3.92
N ALA A 150 9.31 13.71 -2.60
CA ALA A 150 10.10 12.61 -2.01
C ALA A 150 9.46 11.23 -2.21
N SER A 151 8.16 11.17 -2.49
CA SER A 151 7.39 9.94 -2.70
C SER A 151 6.42 10.07 -3.88
N SER A 152 6.02 8.95 -4.48
CA SER A 152 4.90 8.93 -5.43
C SER A 152 3.58 9.36 -4.79
N TYR A 153 3.42 9.14 -3.48
CA TYR A 153 2.27 9.63 -2.70
C TYR A 153 2.27 11.15 -2.52
N GLY A 154 3.37 11.85 -2.84
CA GLY A 154 3.50 13.28 -2.58
C GLY A 154 3.58 13.57 -1.09
N LYS A 155 2.86 14.58 -0.63
CA LYS A 155 2.66 14.79 0.81
C LYS A 155 1.61 13.81 1.30
N TYR A 156 1.90 13.11 2.39
CA TYR A 156 0.98 12.11 2.94
C TYR A 156 1.14 11.94 4.43
N VAL A 157 0.08 11.44 5.05
CA VAL A 157 -0.01 11.11 6.48
C VAL A 157 -0.36 9.63 6.60
N VAL A 158 0.25 8.93 7.56
CA VAL A 158 -0.17 7.60 7.98
C VAL A 158 -0.64 7.68 9.42
N VAL A 159 -1.84 7.17 9.69
CA VAL A 159 -2.41 7.06 11.03
C VAL A 159 -2.49 5.58 11.41
N GLU A 160 -1.95 5.24 12.59
CA GLU A 160 -2.09 3.93 13.21
C GLU A 160 -3.32 3.94 14.12
N HIS A 161 -4.16 2.92 13.94
CA HIS A 161 -5.38 2.65 14.68
C HIS A 161 -5.26 1.33 15.43
N GLU A 162 -6.00 1.18 16.52
CA GLU A 162 -6.11 -0.09 17.24
C GLU A 162 -7.46 -0.73 16.94
N TRP A 163 -7.49 -1.70 16.02
CA TRP A 163 -8.72 -2.42 15.64
C TRP A 163 -8.59 -3.89 16.00
N SER A 164 -9.55 -4.42 16.77
CA SER A 164 -9.56 -5.82 17.21
C SER A 164 -8.24 -6.27 17.89
N GLY A 165 -7.60 -5.37 18.63
CA GLY A 165 -6.33 -5.63 19.34
C GLY A 165 -5.08 -5.64 18.44
N SER A 166 -5.19 -5.19 17.19
CA SER A 166 -4.08 -5.12 16.24
C SER A 166 -3.88 -3.71 15.66
N PRO A 167 -2.64 -3.33 15.31
CA PRO A 167 -2.35 -2.04 14.69
C PRO A 167 -2.75 -2.02 13.21
N ILE A 168 -3.77 -1.25 12.84
CA ILE A 168 -4.19 -1.06 11.44
C ILE A 168 -3.83 0.34 10.98
N TYR A 169 -3.40 0.49 9.73
CA TYR A 169 -2.88 1.75 9.21
C TYR A 169 -3.82 2.33 8.16
N SER A 170 -4.08 3.63 8.23
CA SER A 170 -4.67 4.38 7.13
C SER A 170 -3.66 5.37 6.57
N LEU A 171 -3.58 5.45 5.24
CA LEU A 171 -2.67 6.36 4.53
C LEU A 171 -3.49 7.37 3.72
N TYR A 172 -3.15 8.65 3.86
CA TYR A 172 -3.82 9.78 3.20
C TYR A 172 -2.83 10.54 2.34
N ALA A 173 -2.92 10.41 1.02
CA ALA A 173 -1.91 10.91 0.08
C ALA A 173 -2.39 12.03 -0.84
N HIS A 174 -1.42 12.56 -1.58
CA HIS A 174 -1.55 13.64 -2.55
C HIS A 174 -1.94 14.99 -1.95
N LEU A 175 -1.74 15.16 -0.65
CA LEU A 175 -2.14 16.35 0.09
C LEU A 175 -1.42 17.60 -0.44
N SER A 176 -2.12 18.74 -0.46
CA SER A 176 -1.49 20.04 -0.72
C SER A 176 -0.81 20.57 0.54
N GLU A 177 -1.42 20.33 1.69
CA GLU A 177 -0.97 20.73 3.03
C GLU A 177 -1.24 19.61 4.04
N VAL A 178 -0.38 19.51 5.04
CA VAL A 178 -0.50 18.56 6.16
C VAL A 178 -0.58 19.39 7.44
N PHE A 179 -1.53 19.07 8.31
CA PHE A 179 -1.84 19.85 9.52
C PHE A 179 -1.35 19.20 10.81
N VAL A 180 -0.92 17.95 10.74
CA VAL A 180 -0.52 17.12 11.89
C VAL A 180 0.96 16.76 11.84
N SER A 181 1.50 16.30 12.97
CA SER A 181 2.89 15.85 13.10
C SER A 181 2.98 14.39 13.57
N GLU A 182 4.10 13.72 13.28
CA GLU A 182 4.37 12.38 13.79
C GLU A 182 4.26 12.31 15.32
N GLY A 183 3.64 11.23 15.81
CA GLY A 183 3.36 11.00 17.22
C GLY A 183 2.11 11.69 17.75
N GLU A 184 1.47 12.59 16.99
CA GLU A 184 0.24 13.27 17.40
C GLU A 184 -0.94 12.29 17.53
N ALA A 185 -1.72 12.43 18.60
CA ALA A 185 -2.97 11.66 18.75
C ALA A 185 -4.10 12.41 18.04
N VAL A 186 -4.86 11.69 17.21
CA VAL A 186 -5.98 12.24 16.43
C VAL A 186 -7.27 11.56 16.83
N ALA A 187 -8.35 12.35 16.96
CA ALA A 187 -9.69 11.81 17.09
C ALA A 187 -10.25 11.42 15.72
N GLN A 188 -11.28 10.58 15.70
CA GLN A 188 -12.07 10.37 14.48
C GLN A 188 -12.60 11.73 13.97
N GLY A 189 -12.48 11.96 12.65
CA GLY A 189 -12.88 13.21 12.02
C GLY A 189 -11.92 14.38 12.27
N ALA A 190 -10.79 14.19 12.94
CA ALA A 190 -9.77 15.23 13.08
C ALA A 190 -9.18 15.61 11.71
N GLN A 191 -8.90 16.88 11.50
CA GLN A 191 -8.30 17.37 10.26
C GLN A 191 -6.83 16.96 10.16
N LEU A 192 -6.48 16.23 9.10
CA LEU A 192 -5.12 15.77 8.83
C LEU A 192 -4.40 16.67 7.82
N GLY A 193 -5.15 17.29 6.91
CA GLY A 193 -4.58 18.10 5.84
C GLY A 193 -5.63 18.60 4.87
N LYS A 194 -5.14 19.12 3.74
CA LYS A 194 -5.97 19.61 2.64
C LYS A 194 -5.71 18.78 1.40
N MET A 195 -6.78 18.42 0.68
CA MET A 195 -6.68 17.68 -0.57
C MET A 195 -5.78 18.42 -1.57
N GLY A 196 -5.06 17.67 -2.40
CA GLY A 196 -4.18 18.24 -3.41
C GLY A 196 -3.95 17.33 -4.59
N TYR A 197 -2.78 17.51 -5.21
CA TYR A 197 -2.30 16.72 -6.34
C TYR A 197 -0.77 16.63 -6.30
N THR A 198 -0.18 16.59 -5.10
CA THR A 198 1.27 16.40 -4.94
C THR A 198 1.65 14.94 -5.25
N GLY A 199 2.93 14.69 -5.51
CA GLY A 199 3.41 13.37 -5.95
C GLY A 199 3.57 13.28 -7.45
N ARG A 200 4.00 12.11 -7.91
CA ARG A 200 4.49 11.94 -9.29
C ARG A 200 3.33 11.66 -10.26
N GLY A 201 3.23 12.47 -11.31
CA GLY A 201 2.30 12.22 -12.43
C GLY A 201 0.86 12.69 -12.19
N LEU A 202 0.63 13.50 -11.15
CA LEU A 202 -0.65 14.15 -10.90
C LEU A 202 -0.64 15.61 -11.33
N GLY A 203 -1.81 16.12 -11.66
CA GLY A 203 -2.06 17.51 -11.94
C GLY A 203 -3.42 17.92 -11.42
N ARG A 204 -3.72 19.22 -11.42
CA ARG A 204 -4.91 19.81 -10.80
C ARG A 204 -6.23 19.12 -11.14
N ALA A 205 -6.43 18.75 -12.41
CA ALA A 205 -7.64 18.05 -12.88
C ALA A 205 -7.80 16.63 -12.29
N ARG A 206 -6.71 16.05 -11.79
CA ARG A 206 -6.61 14.77 -11.09
C ARG A 206 -6.42 14.96 -9.59
N ALA A 207 -6.70 16.13 -9.01
CA ALA A 207 -6.65 16.27 -7.55
C ALA A 207 -7.65 15.30 -6.89
N HIS A 208 -7.20 14.61 -5.85
CA HIS A 208 -7.96 13.63 -5.06
C HIS A 208 -7.23 13.38 -3.73
N THR A 209 -7.93 12.72 -2.82
CA THR A 209 -7.32 12.07 -1.66
C THR A 209 -7.18 10.60 -1.99
N HIS A 210 -5.96 10.08 -1.97
CA HIS A 210 -5.73 8.65 -2.04
C HIS A 210 -5.76 8.08 -0.63
N LEU A 211 -6.70 7.17 -0.35
CA LEU A 211 -6.86 6.49 0.92
C LEU A 211 -6.46 5.02 0.79
N GLU A 212 -5.54 4.55 1.63
CA GLU A 212 -5.32 3.12 1.87
C GLU A 212 -5.80 2.76 3.28
N ILE A 213 -6.29 1.53 3.46
CA ILE A 213 -6.48 0.89 4.76
C ILE A 213 -5.68 -0.41 4.69
N ALA A 214 -4.68 -0.57 5.56
CA ALA A 214 -3.64 -1.55 5.35
C ALA A 214 -3.11 -2.16 6.64
N PHE A 215 -2.57 -3.36 6.50
CA PHE A 215 -1.63 -3.93 7.44
C PHE A 215 -0.24 -3.40 7.13
N MET A 216 0.54 -3.03 8.15
CA MET A 216 1.99 -3.09 7.99
C MET A 216 2.40 -4.55 7.79
N VAL A 217 3.30 -4.86 6.85
CA VAL A 217 3.72 -6.22 6.50
C VAL A 217 4.79 -6.72 7.46
N ASN A 218 5.82 -5.92 7.73
CA ASN A 218 6.93 -6.30 8.61
C ASN A 218 7.57 -5.07 9.30
N GLU A 219 7.80 -5.11 10.61
CA GLU A 219 8.46 -3.99 11.32
C GLU A 219 9.96 -3.87 11.01
N HIS A 220 10.59 -4.95 10.57
CA HIS A 220 11.99 -5.00 10.17
C HIS A 220 12.21 -4.64 8.69
N GLU A 221 11.24 -3.99 8.05
CA GLU A 221 11.33 -3.56 6.65
C GLU A 221 12.63 -2.80 6.31
N PRO A 222 13.22 -1.94 7.17
CA PRO A 222 14.49 -1.30 6.82
C PRO A 222 15.64 -2.28 6.53
N LEU A 223 15.65 -3.48 7.15
CA LEU A 223 16.63 -4.54 6.84
C LEU A 223 16.37 -5.16 5.47
N TRP A 224 15.09 -5.34 5.13
CA TRP A 224 14.67 -5.76 3.80
C TRP A 224 15.00 -4.72 2.74
N PHE A 225 14.70 -3.45 2.99
CA PHE A 225 14.98 -2.36 2.06
C PHE A 225 16.48 -2.29 1.76
N ALA A 226 17.32 -2.32 2.81
CA ALA A 226 18.77 -2.38 2.67
C ALA A 226 19.23 -3.57 1.82
N ALA A 227 18.62 -4.74 1.99
CA ALA A 227 18.96 -5.94 1.26
C ALA A 227 18.53 -5.91 -0.22
N TYR A 228 17.46 -5.20 -0.60
CA TYR A 228 16.91 -5.25 -1.96
C TYR A 228 17.10 -3.96 -2.78
N PHE A 229 17.19 -2.82 -2.12
CA PHE A 229 17.23 -1.48 -2.74
C PHE A 229 18.41 -0.62 -2.28
N GLY A 230 19.18 -1.07 -1.28
CA GLY A 230 20.31 -0.34 -0.71
C GLY A 230 19.89 0.59 0.44
N SER A 231 20.76 1.50 0.86
CA SER A 231 20.59 2.21 2.14
C SER A 231 19.89 3.57 2.05
N ASN A 232 19.39 3.98 0.89
CA ASN A 232 18.73 5.29 0.72
C ASN A 232 17.22 5.18 0.93
N ASP A 233 16.83 4.76 2.13
CA ASP A 233 15.45 4.67 2.54
C ASP A 233 14.99 6.02 3.13
N LEU A 234 14.05 6.67 2.43
CA LEU A 234 13.51 7.98 2.84
C LEU A 234 12.30 7.85 3.76
N HIS A 235 11.71 6.67 3.88
CA HIS A 235 10.37 6.49 4.48
C HIS A 235 10.34 5.38 5.55
N GLY A 236 11.39 4.58 5.68
CA GLY A 236 11.45 3.52 6.67
C GLY A 236 10.30 2.54 6.49
N ARG A 237 9.75 2.11 7.64
CA ARG A 237 8.59 1.21 7.73
C ARG A 237 7.34 1.67 6.95
N PHE A 238 7.27 2.93 6.54
CA PHE A 238 6.17 3.50 5.76
C PHE A 238 6.50 3.65 4.27
N PHE A 239 7.55 2.99 3.81
CA PHE A 239 7.71 2.71 2.39
C PHE A 239 6.50 1.91 1.90
N GLY A 240 5.79 2.39 0.88
CA GLY A 240 4.45 1.89 0.53
C GLY A 240 4.33 0.38 0.25
N THR A 241 5.43 -0.30 -0.10
CA THR A 241 5.41 -1.78 -0.25
C THR A 241 5.23 -2.52 1.08
N ASN A 242 5.48 -1.86 2.21
CA ASN A 242 5.25 -2.41 3.55
C ASN A 242 3.82 -2.24 4.04
N LEU A 243 2.93 -1.62 3.27
CA LEU A 243 1.52 -1.50 3.59
C LEU A 243 0.70 -2.38 2.64
N ALA A 244 0.16 -3.48 3.16
CA ALA A 244 -0.71 -4.38 2.42
C ALA A 244 -2.16 -3.90 2.56
N GLY A 245 -2.61 -3.12 1.58
CA GLY A 245 -3.95 -2.52 1.56
C GLY A 245 -5.08 -3.50 1.27
N VAL A 246 -6.24 -3.30 1.90
CA VAL A 246 -7.52 -3.95 1.59
C VAL A 246 -8.48 -2.94 0.94
N PRO A 247 -9.58 -3.37 0.26
CA PRO A 247 -10.45 -2.44 -0.45
C PRO A 247 -11.18 -1.47 0.52
N PRO A 248 -10.89 -0.15 0.53
CA PRO A 248 -11.50 0.73 1.52
C PRO A 248 -12.99 0.98 1.27
N ALA A 249 -13.38 1.14 0.00
CA ALA A 249 -14.76 1.40 -0.38
C ALA A 249 -15.69 0.23 -0.03
N GLU A 250 -15.24 -1.01 -0.21
CA GLU A 250 -16.02 -2.20 0.14
C GLU A 250 -16.15 -2.35 1.66
N LEU A 251 -15.12 -2.00 2.44
CA LEU A 251 -15.23 -1.96 3.90
C LEU A 251 -16.33 -0.99 4.34
N TYR A 252 -16.35 0.24 3.82
CA TYR A 252 -17.41 1.21 4.14
C TYR A 252 -18.82 0.69 3.81
N LEU A 253 -18.98 0.02 2.66
CA LEU A 253 -20.25 -0.57 2.27
C LEU A 253 -20.65 -1.73 3.18
N ALA A 254 -19.70 -2.63 3.49
CA ALA A 254 -19.91 -3.76 4.37
C ALA A 254 -20.29 -3.35 5.80
N LEU A 255 -19.67 -2.28 6.34
CA LEU A 255 -20.03 -1.71 7.64
C LEU A 255 -21.43 -1.09 7.65
N ARG A 256 -21.87 -0.53 6.52
CA ARG A 256 -23.24 0.00 6.40
C ARG A 256 -24.28 -1.12 6.39
N GLU A 257 -23.96 -2.26 5.78
CA GLU A 257 -24.80 -3.44 5.77
C GLU A 257 -24.79 -4.19 7.11
N ASN A 258 -23.62 -4.26 7.76
CA ASN A 258 -23.42 -4.87 9.06
C ASN A 258 -22.56 -3.96 9.97
N PRO A 259 -23.20 -3.06 10.75
CA PRO A 259 -22.47 -2.18 11.68
C PRO A 259 -21.72 -2.92 12.80
N GLY A 260 -21.99 -4.21 13.01
CA GLY A 260 -21.27 -5.06 13.95
C GLY A 260 -20.04 -5.75 13.35
N LEU A 261 -19.79 -5.59 12.05
CA LEU A 261 -18.67 -6.21 11.35
C LEU A 261 -17.34 -5.74 11.95
N THR A 262 -16.51 -6.71 12.32
CA THR A 262 -15.14 -6.47 12.77
C THR A 262 -14.18 -6.47 11.58
N PHE A 263 -13.04 -5.80 11.72
CA PHE A 263 -12.02 -5.80 10.66
C PHE A 263 -11.50 -7.22 10.31
N PRO A 264 -11.25 -8.13 11.27
CA PRO A 264 -10.90 -9.51 10.96
C PRO A 264 -11.97 -10.27 10.18
N GLU A 265 -13.26 -10.06 10.47
CA GLU A 265 -14.35 -10.68 9.70
C GLU A 265 -14.40 -10.16 8.27
N TYR A 266 -14.22 -8.85 8.08
CA TYR A 266 -14.11 -8.24 6.75
C TYR A 266 -12.96 -8.86 5.94
N VAL A 267 -11.78 -8.94 6.54
CA VAL A 267 -10.57 -9.45 5.86
C VAL A 267 -10.73 -10.92 5.46
N ARG A 268 -11.33 -11.75 6.32
CA ARG A 268 -11.62 -13.16 6.00
C ARG A 268 -12.73 -13.34 4.96
N SER A 269 -13.53 -12.30 4.70
CA SER A 269 -14.56 -12.33 3.66
C SER A 269 -14.02 -12.02 2.26
N LEU A 270 -12.80 -11.50 2.15
CA LEU A 270 -12.18 -11.18 0.87
C LEU A 270 -11.83 -12.44 0.08
N ASP A 271 -11.92 -12.35 -1.25
CA ASP A 271 -11.66 -13.46 -2.15
C ASP A 271 -10.19 -13.92 -2.10
N GLU A 272 -9.99 -15.24 -1.94
CA GLU A 272 -8.67 -15.85 -2.03
C GLU A 272 -8.18 -15.83 -3.49
N GLY A 273 -7.07 -15.12 -3.71
CA GLY A 273 -6.38 -15.05 -4.98
C GLY A 273 -5.32 -16.13 -5.13
N TYR A 274 -4.37 -16.22 -4.20
CA TYR A 274 -3.28 -17.18 -4.28
C TYR A 274 -2.71 -17.54 -2.91
N VAL A 275 -2.05 -18.70 -2.83
CA VAL A 275 -1.46 -19.24 -1.61
C VAL A 275 0.03 -19.46 -1.79
N VAL A 276 0.82 -18.99 -0.83
CA VAL A 276 2.28 -19.10 -0.82
C VAL A 276 2.74 -19.75 0.48
N ASP A 277 3.60 -20.74 0.37
CA ASP A 277 4.35 -21.26 1.51
C ASP A 277 5.67 -20.52 1.62
N LEU A 278 5.94 -19.94 2.79
CA LEU A 278 7.23 -19.34 3.16
C LEU A 278 7.99 -20.29 4.08
N PRO A 279 9.34 -20.24 4.09
CA PRO A 279 10.13 -21.04 5.02
C PRO A 279 9.71 -20.82 6.48
N GLY A 280 9.50 -21.90 7.22
CA GLY A 280 9.25 -21.87 8.65
C GLY A 280 10.54 -21.76 9.48
N GLY A 281 10.49 -22.21 10.74
CA GLY A 281 11.64 -22.20 11.64
C GLY A 281 11.96 -20.85 12.31
N LYS A 282 11.38 -19.75 11.83
CA LYS A 282 11.52 -18.40 12.41
C LYS A 282 10.15 -17.75 12.64
N PRO A 283 10.02 -16.84 13.63
CA PRO A 283 8.79 -16.09 13.84
C PRO A 283 8.37 -15.32 12.59
N LEU A 284 7.06 -15.23 12.39
CA LEU A 284 6.46 -14.42 11.34
C LEU A 284 5.88 -13.15 11.99
N ASP A 285 6.54 -12.01 11.82
CA ASP A 285 6.14 -10.69 12.37
C ASP A 285 4.64 -10.38 12.14
N LEU A 286 4.12 -10.79 10.98
CA LEU A 286 2.70 -10.66 10.65
C LEU A 286 1.78 -11.32 11.69
N LEU A 287 2.10 -12.53 12.18
CA LEU A 287 1.27 -13.23 13.17
C LEU A 287 1.44 -12.69 14.59
N GLU A 288 2.58 -12.07 14.89
CA GLU A 288 2.79 -11.40 16.19
C GLU A 288 1.88 -10.16 16.30
N ARG A 289 1.65 -9.45 15.18
CA ARG A 289 0.83 -8.24 15.15
C ARG A 289 -0.64 -8.49 14.79
N TYR A 290 -0.91 -9.55 14.03
CA TYR A 290 -2.27 -9.92 13.58
C TYR A 290 -2.54 -11.41 13.86
N PRO A 291 -2.59 -11.84 15.13
CA PRO A 291 -2.76 -13.27 15.46
C PRO A 291 -4.08 -13.85 14.93
N TRP A 292 -5.09 -13.00 14.72
CA TRP A 292 -6.38 -13.40 14.14
C TRP A 292 -6.27 -13.79 12.65
N LEU A 293 -5.19 -13.50 11.93
CA LEU A 293 -4.99 -14.05 10.58
C LEU A 293 -4.85 -15.57 10.60
N GLY A 294 -4.48 -16.16 11.74
CA GLY A 294 -4.40 -17.60 11.92
C GLY A 294 -4.12 -17.93 13.38
N GLU A 295 -5.15 -18.12 14.19
CA GLU A 295 -4.99 -18.28 15.65
C GLU A 295 -4.15 -19.50 16.01
N GLU A 296 -4.37 -20.63 15.34
CA GLU A 296 -3.56 -21.85 15.53
C GLU A 296 -2.11 -21.64 15.06
N ALA A 297 -1.91 -20.93 13.96
CA ALA A 297 -0.58 -20.62 13.43
C ALA A 297 0.17 -19.65 14.35
N ALA A 298 -0.50 -18.64 14.89
CA ALA A 298 0.06 -17.67 15.82
C ALA A 298 0.42 -18.32 17.17
N ALA A 299 -0.30 -19.37 17.58
CA ALA A 299 0.01 -20.14 18.78
C ALA A 299 1.13 -21.18 18.58
N ALA A 300 1.54 -21.45 17.33
CA ALA A 300 2.56 -22.44 17.03
C ALA A 300 3.96 -21.96 17.46
N ASN A 301 4.79 -22.88 17.93
CA ASN A 301 6.21 -22.60 18.14
C ASN A 301 6.91 -22.48 16.77
N PRO A 302 7.46 -21.31 16.39
CA PRO A 302 8.02 -21.12 15.05
C PRO A 302 9.12 -22.12 14.68
N ALA A 303 9.88 -22.63 15.65
CA ALA A 303 10.92 -23.63 15.43
C ALA A 303 10.38 -24.99 14.95
N ASP A 304 9.12 -25.29 15.25
CA ASP A 304 8.44 -26.54 14.88
C ASP A 304 7.58 -26.38 13.61
N VAL A 305 7.44 -25.16 13.10
CA VAL A 305 6.65 -24.86 11.89
C VAL A 305 7.48 -25.18 10.64
N PRO A 306 7.05 -26.12 9.77
CA PRO A 306 7.77 -26.45 8.54
C PRO A 306 7.76 -25.30 7.53
N ALA A 307 6.58 -24.72 7.34
CA ALA A 307 6.34 -23.57 6.47
C ALA A 307 5.21 -22.71 7.02
N TRP A 308 5.27 -21.41 6.76
CA TRP A 308 4.15 -20.50 6.95
C TRP A 308 3.35 -20.43 5.66
N ARG A 309 2.13 -20.98 5.66
CA ARG A 309 1.22 -20.96 4.52
C ARG A 309 0.36 -19.72 4.59
N ILE A 310 0.52 -18.81 3.63
CA ILE A 310 -0.21 -17.53 3.61
C ILE A 310 -1.12 -17.49 2.39
N ALA A 311 -2.42 -17.28 2.63
CA ALA A 311 -3.39 -16.97 1.59
C ALA A 311 -3.49 -15.46 1.39
N PHE A 312 -3.54 -15.03 0.14
CA PHE A 312 -3.60 -13.63 -0.27
C PHE A 312 -4.80 -13.38 -1.17
N THR A 313 -5.32 -12.15 -1.17
CA THR A 313 -6.15 -11.65 -2.28
C THR A 313 -5.34 -11.60 -3.58
N GLN A 314 -6.01 -11.40 -4.73
CA GLN A 314 -5.32 -11.24 -6.02
C GLN A 314 -4.33 -10.05 -6.00
N GLU A 315 -4.68 -8.99 -5.27
CA GLU A 315 -3.90 -7.76 -5.11
C GLU A 315 -2.69 -7.94 -4.19
N GLY A 316 -2.72 -8.93 -3.31
CA GLY A 316 -1.63 -9.28 -2.41
C GLY A 316 -1.81 -8.88 -0.94
N ALA A 317 -3.05 -8.65 -0.50
CA ALA A 317 -3.37 -8.49 0.92
C ALA A 317 -3.41 -9.87 1.59
N PRO A 318 -2.75 -10.09 2.75
CA PRO A 318 -2.84 -11.36 3.47
C PRO A 318 -4.22 -11.50 4.13
N ILE A 319 -4.87 -12.65 3.97
CA ILE A 319 -6.23 -12.90 4.50
C ILE A 319 -6.29 -14.07 5.48
N ARG A 320 -5.30 -14.97 5.42
CA ARG A 320 -5.21 -16.14 6.31
C ARG A 320 -3.78 -16.66 6.38
N VAL A 321 -3.36 -17.14 7.56
CA VAL A 321 -2.09 -17.83 7.76
C VAL A 321 -2.33 -19.19 8.44
N GLU A 322 -1.65 -20.21 7.95
CA GLU A 322 -1.70 -21.58 8.45
C GLU A 322 -0.29 -22.16 8.60
N VAL A 323 -0.19 -23.28 9.32
CA VAL A 323 1.02 -24.11 9.31
C VAL A 323 1.01 -24.98 8.06
N GLY A 324 1.97 -24.74 7.17
CA GLY A 324 2.20 -25.58 6.00
C GLY A 324 2.73 -26.97 6.39
N PRO A 325 2.30 -28.04 5.71
CA PRO A 325 2.62 -29.41 6.10
C PRO A 325 4.05 -29.84 5.73
N GLU A 326 4.64 -29.20 4.72
CA GLU A 326 5.95 -29.55 4.17
C GLU A 326 6.92 -28.36 4.29
N PRO A 327 8.19 -28.60 4.63
CA PRO A 327 9.19 -27.54 4.68
C PRO A 327 9.55 -27.05 3.27
N VAL A 328 9.78 -25.74 3.15
CA VAL A 328 10.22 -25.10 1.90
C VAL A 328 11.48 -24.26 2.14
N ASP A 329 12.44 -24.32 1.22
CA ASP A 329 13.71 -23.57 1.33
C ASP A 329 13.59 -22.11 0.85
N ARG A 330 12.53 -21.81 0.09
CA ARG A 330 12.21 -20.51 -0.51
C ARG A 330 10.70 -20.45 -0.80
N PRO A 331 10.12 -19.27 -1.07
CA PRO A 331 8.70 -19.16 -1.35
C PRO A 331 8.26 -20.05 -2.52
N THR A 332 7.21 -20.83 -2.30
CA THR A 332 6.54 -21.66 -3.31
C THR A 332 5.08 -21.25 -3.43
N VAL A 333 4.51 -21.38 -4.63
CA VAL A 333 3.08 -21.12 -4.85
C VAL A 333 2.36 -22.46 -4.77
N GLU A 334 1.51 -22.60 -3.77
CA GLU A 334 0.71 -23.81 -3.55
C GLU A 334 -0.54 -23.82 -4.43
N GLY A 335 -1.16 -22.65 -4.60
CA GLY A 335 -2.42 -22.53 -5.31
C GLY A 335 -2.64 -21.12 -5.85
N VAL A 336 -3.41 -21.05 -6.93
CA VAL A 336 -3.95 -19.81 -7.48
C VAL A 336 -5.42 -20.04 -7.79
N SER A 337 -6.23 -19.01 -7.62
CA SER A 337 -7.65 -19.06 -7.94
C SER A 337 -7.87 -19.33 -9.44
N LEU A 338 -8.99 -19.97 -9.78
CA LEU A 338 -9.32 -20.26 -11.17
C LEU A 338 -9.43 -18.99 -12.02
N GLY A 339 -9.83 -17.87 -11.42
CA GLY A 339 -9.87 -16.57 -12.10
C GLY A 339 -8.50 -16.16 -12.62
N ILE A 340 -7.48 -16.18 -11.75
CA ILE A 340 -6.09 -15.88 -12.13
C ILE A 340 -5.57 -16.92 -13.12
N TRP A 341 -5.80 -18.20 -12.83
CA TRP A 341 -5.31 -19.34 -13.62
C TRP A 341 -5.80 -19.33 -15.08
N LEU A 342 -7.10 -19.09 -15.29
CA LEU A 342 -7.74 -19.22 -16.59
C LEU A 342 -7.62 -17.95 -17.44
N THR A 343 -7.37 -16.79 -16.82
CA THR A 343 -7.34 -15.49 -17.51
C THR A 343 -5.95 -14.86 -17.59
N ASP A 344 -4.91 -15.57 -17.11
CA ASP A 344 -3.58 -15.01 -16.83
C ASP A 344 -3.69 -13.70 -16.03
N GLY A 345 -4.62 -13.66 -15.07
CA GLY A 345 -4.94 -12.49 -14.25
C GLY A 345 -3.69 -11.90 -13.59
N SER A 346 -3.63 -10.58 -13.47
CA SER A 346 -2.47 -9.91 -12.89
C SER A 346 -2.43 -10.14 -11.38
N THR A 347 -1.26 -10.46 -10.82
CA THR A 347 -1.00 -10.52 -9.38
C THR A 347 0.02 -9.46 -8.98
N ASN A 348 -0.06 -8.27 -9.58
CA ASN A 348 0.92 -7.19 -9.42
C ASN A 348 2.35 -7.65 -9.79
N ARG A 349 2.48 -8.61 -10.71
CA ARG A 349 3.75 -9.29 -11.07
C ARG A 349 4.43 -10.01 -9.89
N MET A 350 3.67 -10.40 -8.87
CA MET A 350 4.19 -11.26 -7.79
C MET A 350 4.42 -12.68 -8.28
N LEU A 351 3.55 -13.20 -9.15
CA LEU A 351 3.62 -14.55 -9.66
C LEU A 351 3.91 -14.55 -11.16
N GLN A 352 4.53 -15.62 -11.64
CA GLN A 352 4.71 -15.91 -13.06
C GLN A 352 4.31 -17.36 -13.35
N ARG A 353 3.75 -17.58 -14.53
CA ARG A 353 3.35 -18.91 -14.97
C ARG A 353 4.55 -19.72 -15.43
N ARG A 354 4.67 -20.96 -14.95
CA ARG A 354 5.69 -21.94 -15.35
C ARG A 354 5.02 -23.25 -15.73
N GLY A 355 4.80 -23.43 -17.04
CA GLY A 355 4.08 -24.58 -17.57
C GLY A 355 2.65 -24.65 -17.05
N ILE A 356 2.34 -25.71 -16.30
CA ILE A 356 1.04 -25.93 -15.65
C ILE A 356 1.02 -25.55 -14.17
N SER A 357 1.93 -24.68 -13.73
CA SER A 357 1.99 -24.18 -12.35
C SER A 357 2.31 -22.68 -12.33
N TYR A 358 2.26 -22.07 -11.15
CA TYR A 358 2.80 -20.74 -10.89
C TYR A 358 4.03 -20.85 -9.98
N GLU A 359 4.91 -19.88 -10.08
CA GLU A 359 6.00 -19.65 -9.12
C GLU A 359 6.12 -18.15 -8.84
N PRO A 360 6.77 -17.75 -7.74
CA PRO A 360 7.08 -16.35 -7.52
C PRO A 360 7.94 -15.79 -8.65
N ALA A 361 7.58 -14.62 -9.17
CA ALA A 361 8.42 -13.86 -10.08
C ALA A 361 9.54 -13.15 -9.29
N ARG A 362 10.48 -12.49 -9.97
CA ARG A 362 11.57 -11.72 -9.32
C ARG A 362 11.03 -10.72 -8.28
N ARG A 363 9.94 -10.01 -8.60
CA ARG A 363 9.28 -9.09 -7.66
C ARG A 363 8.62 -9.85 -6.51
N GLY A 364 7.99 -10.99 -6.79
CA GLY A 364 7.42 -11.88 -5.79
C GLY A 364 8.45 -12.32 -4.76
N TYR A 365 9.61 -12.82 -5.19
CA TYR A 365 10.69 -13.20 -4.25
C TYR A 365 11.11 -12.05 -3.33
N SER A 366 11.30 -10.84 -3.87
CA SER A 366 11.58 -9.68 -3.02
C SER A 366 10.42 -9.37 -2.07
N TYR A 367 9.17 -9.40 -2.53
CA TYR A 367 8.02 -9.07 -1.68
C TYR A 367 7.80 -10.12 -0.58
N PHE A 368 7.87 -11.41 -0.90
CA PHE A 368 7.74 -12.48 0.10
C PHE A 368 8.93 -12.50 1.08
N ALA A 369 10.09 -11.97 0.69
CA ALA A 369 11.21 -11.82 1.61
C ALA A 369 10.90 -10.77 2.68
N LEU A 370 10.07 -9.76 2.37
CA LEU A 370 9.62 -8.78 3.36
C LEU A 370 8.85 -9.47 4.49
N TYR A 371 7.91 -10.37 4.15
CA TYR A 371 7.16 -11.15 5.14
C TYR A 371 8.09 -11.99 6.02
N ALA A 372 9.10 -12.63 5.42
CA ALA A 372 10.05 -13.50 6.13
C ALA A 372 11.24 -12.75 6.76
N THR A 373 11.25 -11.41 6.75
CA THR A 373 12.33 -10.63 7.36
C THR A 373 12.23 -10.69 8.87
N THR A 374 13.39 -10.85 9.53
CA THR A 374 13.51 -10.90 10.99
C THR A 374 14.56 -9.91 11.45
N ALA A 375 14.72 -9.73 12.76
CA ALA A 375 15.81 -8.95 13.34
C ALA A 375 17.21 -9.42 12.90
N GLU A 376 17.36 -10.67 12.45
CA GLU A 376 18.62 -11.22 11.93
C GLU A 376 18.91 -10.80 10.47
N GLY A 377 17.91 -10.26 9.77
CA GLY A 377 18.00 -9.81 8.38
C GLY A 377 16.91 -10.36 7.47
N ALA A 378 16.93 -9.90 6.23
CA ALA A 378 16.02 -10.33 5.18
C ALA A 378 16.62 -11.50 4.38
N PRO A 379 15.85 -12.56 4.09
CA PRO A 379 16.31 -13.64 3.23
C PRO A 379 16.52 -13.14 1.79
N ARG A 380 17.45 -13.76 1.07
CA ARG A 380 17.68 -13.53 -0.37
C ARG A 380 17.50 -14.83 -1.13
N TRP A 381 16.58 -14.81 -2.09
CA TRP A 381 16.22 -15.96 -2.93
C TRP A 381 16.42 -15.68 -4.41
#